data_AF-A0A382HVM7-F1
#
_entry.id   AF-A0A382HVM7-F1
#
_cell.length_a   1.000
_cell.length_b   1.000
_cell.length_c   1.000
_cell.angle_alpha   90.00
_cell.angle_beta   90.00
_cell.angle_gamma   90.00
#
_symmetry.space_group_name_H-M   'P 1'
#
loop_
_entity.id
_entity.type
_entity.pdbx_description
1 polymer ?
#
loop_
_entity_poly.entity_id
_entity_poly.type
_entity_poly.pdbx_seq_one_letter_code
_entity_poly.pdbx_strand_id
1 'polypeptide(L)'
;MNSLPLGPAALSDWLSLVDERPMEPLLPIIDPHHHLWEDRSGNTSVPFVNTFGARNAMGQYLLEELCADLAGNNVTHTVYLECGAFYDESAPKPMQSVGETAYCQKISEETAALGGTLICAGIIGKVDLSLGRAVGEALDSHIAAGKNFRGIRDPCAFGKGAEVFQVAENNDKLAGATFREGIAELQSRGLIFETWLYHPQIPSLTDLARSFPELPIVCNHLGMPIGVCRFESERGWEGTVAHEWRENIKKLAEQSNVYMKLGGLPMPVCGFGFEKRAVPPTSEELAEAMAPYINFAIDHFDANRCMFESNFPVDKASCSYTVLWNAFKRIATERGCGATQMAALFGGTAKHVYNL
;
A
#
# COMPACT_ATOMS: atom_id res chain seq x y z
N MET A 1 14.33 -2.88 -25.22
CA MET A 1 13.52 -2.60 -24.01
C MET A 1 14.04 -3.52 -22.93
N ASN A 2 14.76 -2.97 -21.94
CA ASN A 2 15.26 -3.80 -20.85
C ASN A 2 14.06 -4.19 -19.99
N SER A 3 13.75 -5.49 -19.94
CA SER A 3 12.83 -6.04 -18.96
C SER A 3 13.44 -5.88 -17.56
N LEU A 4 12.58 -5.91 -16.53
CA LEU A 4 13.01 -6.01 -15.14
C LEU A 4 14.14 -7.05 -14.95
N PRO A 5 15.06 -6.84 -14.00
CA PRO A 5 16.10 -7.81 -13.67
C PRO A 5 15.48 -9.19 -13.45
N LEU A 6 16.02 -10.21 -14.11
CA LEU A 6 15.48 -11.57 -14.05
C LEU A 6 15.90 -12.24 -12.73
N GLY A 7 15.05 -12.06 -11.70
CA GLY A 7 15.12 -12.76 -10.42
C GLY A 7 15.77 -11.98 -9.27
N PRO A 8 15.67 -12.50 -8.03
CA PRO A 8 15.98 -11.74 -6.80
C PRO A 8 17.43 -11.23 -6.75
N ALA A 9 18.38 -12.06 -7.17
CA ALA A 9 19.80 -11.70 -7.20
C ALA A 9 20.07 -10.54 -8.18
N ALA A 10 19.51 -10.63 -9.39
CA ALA A 10 19.69 -9.58 -10.39
C ALA A 10 19.05 -8.26 -9.97
N LEU A 11 17.90 -8.32 -9.28
CA LEU A 11 17.25 -7.14 -8.71
C LEU A 11 18.10 -6.52 -7.60
N SER A 12 18.64 -7.34 -6.69
CA SER A 12 19.54 -6.88 -5.63
C SER A 12 20.81 -6.24 -6.21
N ASP A 13 21.43 -6.87 -7.22
CA ASP A 13 22.63 -6.34 -7.88
C ASP A 13 22.34 -4.97 -8.53
N TRP A 14 21.21 -4.86 -9.23
CA TRP A 14 20.79 -3.59 -9.85
C TRP A 14 20.52 -2.50 -8.81
N LEU A 15 19.78 -2.82 -7.73
CA LEU A 15 19.49 -1.87 -6.64
C LEU A 15 20.77 -1.39 -5.95
N SER A 16 21.80 -2.25 -5.82
CA SER A 16 23.07 -1.92 -5.19
C SER A 16 23.92 -0.88 -5.96
N LEU A 17 23.56 -0.58 -7.22
CA LEU A 17 24.24 0.44 -8.01
C LEU A 17 24.00 1.87 -7.47
N VAL A 18 22.98 2.07 -6.62
CA VAL A 18 22.74 3.31 -5.88
C VAL A 18 22.67 2.97 -4.39
N ASP A 19 23.71 3.36 -3.66
CA ASP A 19 23.81 3.22 -2.21
C ASP A 19 23.72 4.61 -1.56
N GLU A 20 22.67 4.82 -0.77
CA GLU A 20 22.45 6.05 -0.02
C GLU A 20 22.38 5.76 1.47
N ARG A 21 22.97 6.65 2.28
CA ARG A 21 22.76 6.60 3.73
C ARG A 21 21.36 7.15 4.07
N PRO A 22 20.68 6.59 5.08
CA PRO A 22 19.43 7.16 5.57
C PRO A 22 19.59 8.62 6.00
N MET A 23 18.80 9.50 5.41
CA MET A 23 18.61 10.88 5.89
C MET A 23 17.82 10.85 7.20
N GLU A 24 18.08 11.80 8.11
CA GLU A 24 17.42 11.87 9.42
C GLU A 24 17.24 10.49 10.10
N PRO A 25 18.34 9.73 10.34
CA PRO A 25 18.27 8.33 10.75
C PRO A 25 17.62 8.11 12.12
N LEU A 26 17.38 9.18 12.90
CA LEU A 26 16.71 9.13 14.19
C LEU A 26 15.22 9.48 14.12
N LEU A 27 14.71 9.97 12.98
CA LEU A 27 13.30 10.28 12.80
C LEU A 27 12.48 9.00 12.95
N PRO A 28 11.57 8.91 13.94
CA PRO A 28 10.73 7.71 14.11
C PRO A 28 9.80 7.54 12.92
N ILE A 29 9.83 6.36 12.32
CA ILE A 29 8.99 5.97 11.18
C ILE A 29 8.02 4.88 11.63
N ILE A 30 6.76 4.98 11.20
CA ILE A 30 5.84 3.86 11.09
C ILE A 30 5.64 3.62 9.61
N ASP A 31 5.92 2.41 9.13
CA ASP A 31 5.63 2.02 7.75
C ASP A 31 4.24 1.37 7.68
N PRO A 32 3.19 2.10 7.25
CA PRO A 32 1.81 1.63 7.31
C PRO A 32 1.46 0.65 6.18
N HIS A 33 2.41 0.25 5.34
CA HIS A 33 2.13 -0.66 4.23
C HIS A 33 3.35 -1.46 3.83
N HIS A 34 3.39 -2.70 4.29
CA HIS A 34 4.24 -3.73 3.70
C HIS A 34 3.47 -5.03 3.52
N HIS A 35 4.07 -5.94 2.77
CA HIS A 35 3.59 -7.29 2.53
C HIS A 35 4.69 -8.29 2.88
N LEU A 36 4.30 -9.53 3.13
CA LEU A 36 5.19 -10.67 3.30
C LEU A 36 4.63 -11.82 2.48
N TRP A 37 5.48 -12.55 1.79
CA TRP A 37 5.07 -13.72 1.03
C TRP A 37 6.22 -14.70 0.85
N GLU A 38 5.88 -15.98 0.76
CA GLU A 38 6.82 -17.01 0.32
C GLU A 38 7.10 -16.88 -1.17
N ASP A 39 8.24 -17.43 -1.61
CA ASP A 39 8.51 -17.52 -3.03
C ASP A 39 7.42 -18.37 -3.69
N ARG A 40 6.79 -17.78 -4.70
CA ARG A 40 5.79 -18.44 -5.53
C ARG A 40 6.25 -18.52 -6.98
N SER A 41 7.55 -18.39 -7.24
CA SER A 41 8.14 -18.60 -8.56
C SER A 41 7.68 -19.96 -9.11
N GLY A 42 6.86 -19.92 -10.17
CA GLY A 42 6.25 -21.11 -10.80
C GLY A 42 4.78 -21.39 -10.43
N ASN A 43 4.18 -20.71 -9.45
CA ASN A 43 2.76 -20.84 -9.14
C ASN A 43 1.93 -19.73 -9.81
N THR A 44 1.31 -20.04 -10.96
CA THR A 44 0.51 -19.09 -11.75
C THR A 44 -0.93 -18.90 -11.25
N SER A 45 -1.37 -19.62 -10.21
CA SER A 45 -2.76 -19.57 -9.73
C SER A 45 -3.09 -18.35 -8.87
N VAL A 46 -2.09 -17.56 -8.51
CA VAL A 46 -2.24 -16.36 -7.68
C VAL A 46 -2.18 -15.14 -8.62
N PRO A 47 -3.27 -14.36 -8.76
CA PRO A 47 -3.36 -13.30 -9.77
C PRO A 47 -2.20 -12.29 -9.71
N PHE A 48 -1.68 -12.00 -8.51
CA PHE A 48 -0.56 -11.08 -8.26
C PHE A 48 0.79 -11.55 -8.84
N VAL A 49 0.96 -12.80 -9.25
CA VAL A 49 2.26 -13.39 -9.63
C VAL A 49 2.81 -12.84 -10.95
N ASN A 50 1.98 -12.19 -11.77
CA ASN A 50 2.41 -11.60 -13.05
C ASN A 50 2.31 -10.08 -13.13
N THR A 51 2.05 -9.37 -12.03
CA THR A 51 1.99 -7.90 -12.03
C THR A 51 3.37 -7.34 -12.38
N PHE A 52 3.54 -6.96 -13.65
CA PHE A 52 4.77 -6.47 -14.27
C PHE A 52 6.00 -7.39 -14.18
N GLY A 53 5.86 -8.67 -13.83
CA GLY A 53 7.02 -9.52 -13.54
C GLY A 53 7.75 -9.16 -12.23
N ALA A 54 7.20 -8.24 -11.43
CA ALA A 54 7.79 -7.78 -10.18
C ALA A 54 7.91 -8.94 -9.17
N ARG A 55 6.88 -9.78 -8.98
CA ARG A 55 6.98 -10.94 -8.08
C ARG A 55 8.00 -11.99 -8.54
N ASN A 56 8.09 -12.25 -9.85
CA ASN A 56 9.11 -13.17 -10.39
C ASN A 56 10.54 -12.61 -10.24
N ALA A 57 10.69 -11.27 -10.24
CA ALA A 57 11.97 -10.61 -9.97
C ALA A 57 12.30 -10.54 -8.47
N MET A 58 11.32 -10.58 -7.57
CA MET A 58 11.54 -10.41 -6.13
C MET A 58 11.68 -11.70 -5.34
N GLY A 59 11.07 -12.81 -5.79
CA GLY A 59 11.11 -14.08 -5.05
C GLY A 59 10.37 -14.00 -3.72
N GLN A 60 10.84 -14.73 -2.71
CA GLN A 60 10.32 -14.62 -1.34
C GLN A 60 10.62 -13.24 -0.74
N TYR A 61 9.74 -12.81 0.15
CA TYR A 61 9.97 -11.64 0.99
C TYR A 61 9.32 -11.90 2.35
N LEU A 62 10.12 -12.41 3.29
CA LEU A 62 9.70 -12.77 4.63
C LEU A 62 10.37 -11.83 5.65
N LEU A 63 10.36 -12.22 6.91
CA LEU A 63 10.90 -11.41 8.01
C LEU A 63 12.37 -11.03 7.79
N GLU A 64 13.20 -11.94 7.27
CA GLU A 64 14.63 -11.67 7.03
C GLU A 64 14.84 -10.59 5.98
N GLU A 65 14.17 -10.71 4.82
CA GLU A 65 14.27 -9.72 3.74
C GLU A 65 13.71 -8.35 4.17
N LEU A 66 12.60 -8.35 4.92
CA LEU A 66 12.06 -7.11 5.49
C LEU A 66 13.07 -6.46 6.43
N CYS A 67 13.58 -7.18 7.42
CA CYS A 67 14.54 -6.65 8.39
C CYS A 67 15.81 -6.08 7.71
N ALA A 68 16.27 -6.72 6.63
CA ALA A 68 17.38 -6.21 5.84
C ALA A 68 17.05 -4.86 5.17
N ASP A 69 15.86 -4.73 4.58
CA ASP A 69 15.43 -3.49 3.93
C ASP A 69 15.14 -2.36 4.94
N LEU A 70 14.63 -2.67 6.14
CA LEU A 70 14.40 -1.67 7.20
C LEU A 70 15.70 -1.07 7.77
N ALA A 71 16.84 -1.75 7.60
CA ALA A 71 18.09 -1.43 8.27
C ALA A 71 18.55 0.02 8.03
N GLY A 72 18.99 0.68 9.09
CA GLY A 72 19.51 2.05 9.07
C GLY A 72 18.43 3.15 9.15
N ASN A 73 17.18 2.86 8.80
CA ASN A 73 16.06 3.75 9.09
C ASN A 73 15.50 3.45 10.50
N ASN A 74 15.09 4.47 11.25
CA ASN A 74 14.43 4.29 12.55
C ASN A 74 12.96 3.90 12.40
N VAL A 75 12.72 2.75 11.76
CA VAL A 75 11.37 2.17 11.63
C VAL A 75 11.01 1.53 12.96
N THR A 76 10.04 2.12 13.63
CA THR A 76 9.58 1.70 14.96
C THR A 76 8.45 0.68 14.88
N HIS A 77 7.58 0.80 13.89
CA HIS A 77 6.44 -0.08 13.68
C HIS A 77 6.19 -0.31 12.20
N THR A 78 5.60 -1.44 11.85
CA THR A 78 5.06 -1.67 10.51
C THR A 78 3.62 -2.17 10.56
N VAL A 79 2.85 -1.86 9.52
CA VAL A 79 1.49 -2.39 9.32
C VAL A 79 1.50 -3.32 8.11
N TYR A 80 1.06 -4.55 8.33
CA TYR A 80 0.95 -5.58 7.30
C TYR A 80 -0.37 -5.45 6.55
N LEU A 81 -0.33 -5.57 5.23
CA LEU A 81 -1.52 -5.66 4.39
C LEU A 81 -1.61 -7.00 3.68
N GLU A 82 -2.82 -7.53 3.57
CA GLU A 82 -3.13 -8.75 2.83
C GLU A 82 -2.54 -8.73 1.42
N CYS A 83 -2.02 -9.90 1.02
CA CYS A 83 -1.52 -10.12 -0.33
C CYS A 83 -1.81 -11.55 -0.84
N GLY A 84 -2.75 -12.26 -0.19
CA GLY A 84 -3.10 -13.63 -0.51
C GLY A 84 -2.04 -14.66 -0.11
N ALA A 85 -1.21 -14.34 0.90
CA ALA A 85 -0.16 -15.22 1.41
C ALA A 85 -0.65 -15.98 2.65
N PHE A 86 -0.08 -17.16 2.92
CA PHE A 86 -0.31 -17.91 4.16
C PHE A 86 -1.79 -18.25 4.47
N TYR A 87 -2.62 -18.41 3.45
CA TYR A 87 -4.01 -18.81 3.63
C TYR A 87 -4.08 -20.23 4.21
N ASP A 88 -4.99 -20.45 5.16
CA ASP A 88 -5.31 -21.79 5.64
C ASP A 88 -6.21 -22.48 4.62
N GLU A 89 -5.62 -23.20 3.67
CA GLU A 89 -6.36 -23.90 2.61
C GLU A 89 -7.28 -25.01 3.15
N SER A 90 -7.10 -25.44 4.40
CA SER A 90 -7.98 -26.42 5.06
C SER A 90 -9.29 -25.81 5.55
N ALA A 91 -9.35 -24.49 5.73
CA ALA A 91 -10.54 -23.76 6.16
C ALA A 91 -11.55 -23.56 5.00
N PRO A 92 -12.84 -23.34 5.30
CA PRO A 92 -13.82 -22.91 4.31
C PRO A 92 -13.36 -21.65 3.58
N LYS A 93 -13.66 -21.53 2.28
CA LYS A 93 -13.15 -20.45 1.41
C LYS A 93 -13.24 -19.03 2.01
N PRO A 94 -14.35 -18.60 2.65
CA PRO A 94 -14.43 -17.26 3.27
C PRO A 94 -13.51 -17.05 4.48
N MET A 95 -12.97 -18.12 5.05
CA MET A 95 -12.15 -18.13 6.29
C MET A 95 -10.66 -18.35 6.03
N GLN A 96 -10.26 -18.73 4.82
CA GLN A 96 -8.87 -19.11 4.55
C GLN A 96 -7.87 -17.98 4.84
N SER A 97 -8.27 -16.73 4.59
CA SER A 97 -7.47 -15.53 4.86
C SER A 97 -7.22 -15.27 6.35
N VAL A 98 -7.98 -15.89 7.26
CA VAL A 98 -7.70 -15.82 8.70
C VAL A 98 -6.33 -16.42 9.02
N GLY A 99 -5.88 -17.42 8.24
CA GLY A 99 -4.53 -17.98 8.33
C GLY A 99 -3.44 -16.93 8.13
N GLU A 100 -3.63 -15.99 7.19
CA GLU A 100 -2.70 -14.89 6.94
C GLU A 100 -2.58 -13.95 8.14
N THR A 101 -3.71 -13.65 8.79
CA THR A 101 -3.74 -12.84 10.02
C THR A 101 -3.04 -13.54 11.16
N ALA A 102 -3.31 -14.84 11.37
CA ALA A 102 -2.66 -15.62 12.42
C ALA A 102 -1.14 -15.72 12.20
N TYR A 103 -0.70 -15.86 10.95
CA TYR A 103 0.72 -15.86 10.61
C TYR A 103 1.39 -14.51 10.96
N CYS A 104 0.80 -13.39 10.54
CA CYS A 104 1.33 -12.06 10.83
C CYS A 104 1.31 -11.74 12.33
N GLN A 105 0.31 -12.23 13.07
CA GLN A 105 0.25 -12.09 14.52
C GLN A 105 1.44 -12.77 15.20
N LYS A 106 1.82 -13.98 14.75
CA LYS A 106 3.01 -14.68 15.27
C LYS A 106 4.29 -13.89 15.04
N ILE A 107 4.50 -13.36 13.83
CA ILE A 107 5.64 -12.49 13.52
C ILE A 107 5.68 -11.29 14.47
N SER A 108 4.53 -10.68 14.74
CA SER A 108 4.48 -9.54 15.66
C SER A 108 4.89 -9.90 17.08
N GLU A 109 4.45 -11.07 17.57
CA GLU A 109 4.82 -11.56 18.91
C GLU A 109 6.30 -11.93 19.01
N GLU A 110 6.83 -12.59 17.98
CA GLU A 110 8.25 -12.96 17.89
C GLU A 110 9.15 -11.72 17.89
N THR A 111 8.85 -10.73 17.04
CA THR A 111 9.66 -9.51 16.91
C THR A 111 9.54 -8.61 18.13
N ALA A 112 8.36 -8.51 18.76
CA ALA A 112 8.19 -7.79 20.01
C ALA A 112 9.04 -8.38 21.15
N ALA A 113 9.20 -9.71 21.21
CA ALA A 113 10.02 -10.38 22.22
C ALA A 113 11.53 -10.13 22.05
N LEU A 114 11.98 -9.84 20.82
CA LEU A 114 13.40 -9.59 20.53
C LEU A 114 13.86 -8.17 20.90
N GLY A 115 12.93 -7.23 21.06
CA GLY A 115 13.24 -5.82 21.34
C GLY A 115 13.82 -5.11 20.12
N GLY A 116 12.99 -4.34 19.41
CA GLY A 116 13.36 -3.67 18.16
C GLY A 116 12.15 -3.09 17.46
N THR A 117 12.17 -3.07 16.13
CA THR A 117 10.99 -2.72 15.31
C THR A 117 9.83 -3.66 15.61
N LEU A 118 8.66 -3.10 15.90
CA LEU A 118 7.42 -3.85 16.07
C LEU A 118 6.81 -4.16 14.70
N ILE A 119 7.15 -5.31 14.16
CA ILE A 119 6.67 -5.75 12.84
C ILE A 119 5.24 -6.28 12.97
N CYS A 120 4.40 -6.01 11.97
CA CYS A 120 2.98 -6.37 11.98
C CYS A 120 2.25 -5.83 13.23
N ALA A 121 2.61 -4.63 13.69
CA ALA A 121 1.99 -3.96 14.83
C ALA A 121 0.51 -3.62 14.55
N GLY A 122 0.18 -3.37 13.27
CA GLY A 122 -1.18 -3.44 12.75
C GLY A 122 -1.26 -4.49 11.64
N ILE A 123 -2.39 -5.18 11.54
CA ILE A 123 -2.67 -6.19 10.52
C ILE A 123 -3.99 -5.84 9.82
N ILE A 124 -3.92 -5.63 8.51
CA ILE A 124 -5.07 -5.43 7.63
C ILE A 124 -5.24 -6.71 6.80
N GLY A 125 -6.24 -7.51 7.14
CA GLY A 125 -6.50 -8.80 6.51
C GLY A 125 -7.39 -8.70 5.27
N LYS A 126 -7.81 -9.86 4.77
CA LYS A 126 -8.71 -9.98 3.61
C LYS A 126 -10.01 -10.66 3.98
N VAL A 127 -11.13 -10.10 3.56
CA VAL A 127 -12.40 -10.81 3.39
C VAL A 127 -13.01 -10.32 2.08
N ASP A 128 -13.67 -11.20 1.32
CA ASP A 128 -14.45 -10.76 0.16
C ASP A 128 -15.74 -10.09 0.66
N LEU A 129 -15.74 -8.75 0.69
CA LEU A 129 -16.87 -7.97 1.17
C LEU A 129 -18.09 -8.08 0.26
N SER A 130 -17.94 -8.62 -0.94
CA SER A 130 -19.03 -8.94 -1.87
C SER A 130 -19.93 -10.07 -1.37
N LEU A 131 -19.56 -10.75 -0.28
CA LEU A 131 -20.42 -11.72 0.43
C LEU A 131 -21.48 -11.03 1.31
N GLY A 132 -21.44 -9.70 1.44
CA GLY A 132 -22.42 -8.92 2.20
C GLY A 132 -22.43 -9.29 3.67
N ARG A 133 -23.60 -9.38 4.30
CA ARG A 133 -23.72 -9.69 5.74
C ARG A 133 -23.06 -11.02 6.15
N ALA A 134 -22.87 -11.95 5.21
CA ALA A 134 -22.24 -13.24 5.49
C ALA A 134 -20.75 -13.12 5.86
N VAL A 135 -20.12 -11.96 5.70
CA VAL A 135 -18.73 -11.74 6.12
C VAL A 135 -18.54 -11.75 7.64
N GLY A 136 -19.61 -11.57 8.42
CA GLY A 136 -19.53 -11.36 9.88
C GLY A 136 -18.69 -12.43 10.60
N GLU A 137 -18.91 -13.71 10.30
CA GLU A 137 -18.16 -14.82 10.91
C GLU A 137 -16.66 -14.78 10.57
N ALA A 138 -16.31 -14.35 9.35
CA ALA A 138 -14.91 -14.22 8.93
C ALA A 138 -14.24 -13.05 9.64
N LEU A 139 -14.93 -11.92 9.78
CA LEU A 139 -14.45 -10.77 10.53
C LEU A 139 -14.20 -11.12 12.00
N ASP A 140 -15.15 -11.82 12.63
CA ASP A 140 -15.03 -12.25 14.03
C ASP A 140 -13.86 -13.23 14.21
N SER A 141 -13.63 -14.10 13.21
CA SER A 141 -12.48 -15.01 13.19
C SER A 141 -11.14 -14.28 13.05
N HIS A 142 -11.06 -13.24 12.22
CA HIS A 142 -9.87 -12.39 12.13
C HIS A 142 -9.55 -11.67 13.44
N ILE A 143 -10.57 -11.12 14.11
CA ILE A 143 -10.42 -10.47 15.42
C ILE A 143 -9.88 -11.46 16.45
N ALA A 144 -10.39 -12.69 16.46
CA ALA A 144 -9.93 -13.74 17.37
C ALA A 144 -8.51 -14.23 17.03
N ALA A 145 -8.12 -14.22 15.76
CA ALA A 145 -6.84 -14.73 15.29
C ALA A 145 -5.65 -13.81 15.63
N GLY A 146 -5.87 -12.50 15.81
CA GLY A 146 -4.78 -11.58 16.12
C GLY A 146 -5.21 -10.30 16.82
N LYS A 147 -4.64 -10.03 18.00
CA LYS A 147 -4.84 -8.78 18.74
C LYS A 147 -4.39 -7.53 17.99
N ASN A 148 -3.51 -7.68 16.99
CA ASN A 148 -3.04 -6.61 16.12
C ASN A 148 -3.89 -6.43 14.86
N PHE A 149 -4.96 -7.23 14.68
CA PHE A 149 -5.91 -7.03 13.59
C PHE A 149 -6.64 -5.69 13.73
N ARG A 150 -6.74 -4.95 12.62
CA ARG A 150 -7.32 -3.60 12.59
C ARG A 150 -8.40 -3.41 11.53
N GLY A 151 -8.44 -4.24 10.50
CA GLY A 151 -9.39 -4.05 9.42
C GLY A 151 -9.17 -4.94 8.22
N ILE A 152 -9.93 -4.64 7.17
CA ILE A 152 -9.93 -5.39 5.92
C ILE A 152 -9.48 -4.51 4.79
N ARG A 153 -8.58 -5.05 3.96
CA ARG A 153 -8.31 -4.54 2.62
C ARG A 153 -9.06 -5.39 1.61
N ASP A 154 -9.85 -4.73 0.78
CA ASP A 154 -10.46 -5.37 -0.38
C ASP A 154 -10.14 -4.56 -1.66
N PRO A 155 -9.07 -4.92 -2.39
CA PRO A 155 -8.64 -4.16 -3.56
C PRO A 155 -9.71 -4.15 -4.64
N CYS A 156 -9.96 -2.97 -5.19
CA CYS A 156 -11.00 -2.71 -6.18
C CYS A 156 -10.44 -2.31 -7.55
N ALA A 157 -9.12 -2.32 -7.71
CA ALA A 157 -8.43 -1.93 -8.94
C ALA A 157 -9.01 -2.64 -10.19
N PHE A 158 -9.62 -1.84 -11.06
CA PHE A 158 -10.17 -2.25 -12.35
C PHE A 158 -9.87 -1.17 -13.41
N GLY A 159 -9.29 -1.59 -14.54
CA GLY A 159 -9.00 -0.70 -15.66
C GLY A 159 -9.44 -1.33 -16.96
N LYS A 160 -10.60 -0.90 -17.51
CA LYS A 160 -11.08 -1.38 -18.81
C LYS A 160 -10.01 -1.13 -19.89
N GLY A 161 -9.54 -2.17 -20.58
CA GLY A 161 -8.51 -2.01 -21.62
C GLY A 161 -7.15 -1.49 -21.10
N ALA A 162 -6.93 -1.55 -19.78
CA ALA A 162 -5.65 -1.18 -19.22
C ALA A 162 -4.64 -2.34 -19.45
N GLU A 163 -5.07 -3.59 -19.60
CA GLU A 163 -4.19 -4.78 -19.75
C GLU A 163 -3.12 -4.94 -18.63
N VAL A 164 -3.14 -4.08 -17.61
CA VAL A 164 -2.05 -3.92 -16.65
C VAL A 164 -2.16 -4.89 -15.49
N PHE A 165 -3.28 -4.80 -14.77
CA PHE A 165 -3.62 -5.62 -13.60
C PHE A 165 -5.05 -5.29 -13.17
N GLN A 166 -5.89 -6.31 -12.98
CA GLN A 166 -7.27 -6.17 -12.49
C GLN A 166 -7.47 -7.13 -11.33
N VAL A 167 -7.89 -6.60 -10.18
CA VAL A 167 -8.26 -7.43 -9.01
C VAL A 167 -9.77 -7.56 -8.89
N ALA A 168 -10.50 -6.49 -9.23
CA ALA A 168 -11.95 -6.54 -9.29
C ALA A 168 -12.44 -7.04 -10.65
N GLU A 169 -13.57 -7.74 -10.65
CA GLU A 169 -14.21 -8.24 -11.88
C GLU A 169 -14.79 -7.09 -12.72
N ASN A 170 -15.19 -5.99 -12.08
CA ASN A 170 -15.79 -4.83 -12.73
C ASN A 170 -15.48 -3.53 -11.98
N ASN A 171 -15.84 -2.41 -12.61
CA ASN A 171 -15.58 -1.06 -12.09
C ASN A 171 -16.50 -0.66 -10.91
N ASP A 172 -17.59 -1.41 -10.69
CA ASP A 172 -18.73 -1.00 -9.87
C ASP A 172 -18.74 -1.68 -8.50
N LYS A 173 -17.68 -2.43 -8.14
CA LYS A 173 -17.59 -3.17 -6.88
C LYS A 173 -17.95 -2.33 -5.65
N LEU A 174 -17.39 -1.12 -5.52
CA LEU A 174 -17.66 -0.19 -4.41
C LEU A 174 -19.11 0.34 -4.36
N ALA A 175 -19.80 0.33 -5.51
CA ALA A 175 -21.20 0.76 -5.63
C ALA A 175 -22.18 -0.40 -5.38
N GLY A 176 -21.72 -1.65 -5.40
CA GLY A 176 -22.57 -2.83 -5.23
C GLY A 176 -23.29 -2.86 -3.89
N ALA A 177 -24.61 -3.08 -3.90
CA ALA A 177 -25.42 -3.10 -2.68
C ALA A 177 -24.93 -4.16 -1.68
N THR A 178 -24.67 -5.39 -2.14
CA THR A 178 -24.14 -6.47 -1.29
C THR A 178 -22.76 -6.15 -0.75
N PHE A 179 -21.88 -5.54 -1.55
CA PHE A 179 -20.58 -5.08 -1.05
C PHE A 179 -20.73 -4.07 0.09
N ARG A 180 -21.67 -3.13 -0.04
CA ARG A 180 -21.97 -2.14 1.00
C ARG A 180 -22.58 -2.74 2.27
N GLU A 181 -23.28 -3.87 2.17
CA GLU A 181 -23.65 -4.64 3.37
C GLU A 181 -22.42 -5.18 4.10
N GLY A 182 -21.42 -5.67 3.38
CA GLY A 182 -20.15 -6.11 3.96
C GLY A 182 -19.37 -4.95 4.60
N ILE A 183 -19.37 -3.78 3.97
CA ILE A 183 -18.80 -2.54 4.54
C ILE A 183 -19.50 -2.16 5.84
N ALA A 184 -20.83 -2.29 5.93
CA ALA A 184 -21.58 -2.02 7.15
C ALA A 184 -21.15 -2.95 8.31
N GLU A 185 -20.78 -4.19 8.03
CA GLU A 185 -20.25 -5.14 9.03
C GLU A 185 -18.86 -4.74 9.56
N LEU A 186 -18.05 -4.02 8.77
CA LEU A 186 -16.80 -3.42 9.25
C LEU A 186 -17.07 -2.26 10.21
N GLN A 187 -17.95 -1.34 9.82
CA GLN A 187 -18.28 -0.17 10.63
C GLN A 187 -18.88 -0.59 11.98
N SER A 188 -19.77 -1.58 12.00
CA SER A 188 -20.40 -2.07 13.24
C SER A 188 -19.40 -2.67 14.24
N ARG A 189 -18.24 -3.13 13.75
CA ARG A 189 -17.14 -3.69 14.53
C ARG A 189 -16.01 -2.69 14.83
N GLY A 190 -16.14 -1.43 14.38
CA GLY A 190 -15.09 -0.43 14.52
C GLY A 190 -13.81 -0.78 13.76
N LEU A 191 -13.91 -1.56 12.68
CA LEU A 191 -12.79 -1.96 11.83
C LEU A 191 -12.50 -0.92 10.77
N ILE A 192 -11.29 -0.94 10.23
CA ILE A 192 -10.84 -0.07 9.13
C ILE A 192 -11.14 -0.75 7.79
N PHE A 193 -11.53 0.05 6.80
CA PHE A 193 -11.56 -0.39 5.40
C PHE A 193 -10.38 0.21 4.63
N GLU A 194 -9.60 -0.63 3.96
CA GLU A 194 -8.56 -0.20 3.03
C GLU A 194 -8.88 -0.65 1.60
N THR A 195 -8.48 0.15 0.62
CA THR A 195 -8.57 -0.30 -0.76
C THR A 195 -7.50 0.32 -1.65
N TRP A 196 -6.96 -0.53 -2.52
CA TRP A 196 -6.24 -0.09 -3.69
C TRP A 196 -7.16 -0.11 -4.90
N LEU A 197 -7.24 1.03 -5.59
CA LEU A 197 -8.03 1.27 -6.79
C LEU A 197 -7.25 2.19 -7.74
N TYR A 198 -7.73 2.33 -8.97
CA TYR A 198 -7.16 3.28 -9.93
C TYR A 198 -7.88 4.63 -9.91
N HIS A 199 -7.19 5.69 -10.36
CA HIS A 199 -7.70 7.06 -10.29
C HIS A 199 -9.13 7.28 -10.86
N PRO A 200 -9.61 6.57 -11.90
CA PRO A 200 -10.99 6.74 -12.39
C PRO A 200 -12.05 6.16 -11.44
N GLN A 201 -11.64 5.35 -10.46
CA GLN A 201 -12.50 4.72 -9.47
C GLN A 201 -12.60 5.51 -8.16
N ILE A 202 -11.76 6.54 -7.98
CA ILE A 202 -11.81 7.41 -6.80
C ILE A 202 -13.23 7.97 -6.54
N PRO A 203 -14.02 8.39 -7.55
CA PRO A 203 -15.38 8.87 -7.31
C PRO A 203 -16.29 7.85 -6.60
N SER A 204 -16.15 6.55 -6.89
CA SER A 204 -16.91 5.49 -6.21
C SER A 204 -16.48 5.31 -4.75
N LEU A 205 -15.19 5.52 -4.45
CA LEU A 205 -14.70 5.55 -3.07
C LEU A 205 -15.22 6.78 -2.31
N THR A 206 -15.27 7.95 -2.97
CA THR A 206 -15.87 9.15 -2.39
C THR A 206 -17.33 8.92 -2.01
N ASP A 207 -18.11 8.28 -2.89
CA ASP A 207 -19.51 7.97 -2.61
C ASP A 207 -19.69 6.94 -1.48
N LEU A 208 -18.82 5.93 -1.42
CA LEU A 208 -18.79 4.98 -0.31
C LEU A 208 -18.49 5.69 1.01
N ALA A 209 -17.44 6.52 1.05
CA ALA A 209 -17.05 7.24 2.25
C ALA A 209 -18.15 8.16 2.79
N ARG A 210 -18.85 8.86 1.88
CA ARG A 210 -20.02 9.67 2.23
C ARG A 210 -21.16 8.86 2.85
N SER A 211 -21.32 7.61 2.42
CA SER A 211 -22.39 6.72 2.90
C SER A 211 -22.08 6.08 4.26
N PHE A 212 -20.80 6.06 4.65
CA PHE A 212 -20.31 5.46 5.89
C PHE A 212 -19.39 6.44 6.64
N PRO A 213 -19.91 7.61 7.09
CA PRO A 213 -19.08 8.69 7.63
C PRO A 213 -18.35 8.35 8.94
N GLU A 214 -18.72 7.25 9.61
CA GLU A 214 -18.08 6.78 10.84
C GLU A 214 -17.02 5.71 10.59
N LEU A 215 -16.97 5.11 9.39
CA LEU A 215 -15.98 4.11 9.02
C LEU A 215 -14.66 4.78 8.62
N PRO A 216 -13.52 4.49 9.28
CA PRO A 216 -12.22 4.90 8.79
C PRO A 216 -11.91 4.18 7.47
N ILE A 217 -11.64 4.97 6.42
CA ILE A 217 -11.32 4.47 5.09
C ILE A 217 -9.93 4.93 4.71
N VAL A 218 -9.05 4.01 4.32
CA VAL A 218 -7.70 4.35 3.84
C VAL A 218 -7.62 4.09 2.34
N CYS A 219 -7.32 5.15 1.59
CA CYS A 219 -7.03 5.08 0.17
C CYS A 219 -5.53 4.81 -0.02
N ASN A 220 -5.19 3.64 -0.57
CA ASN A 220 -3.80 3.25 -0.76
C ASN A 220 -3.21 3.93 -1.99
N HIS A 221 -1.90 4.18 -1.95
CA HIS A 221 -1.08 4.58 -3.10
C HIS A 221 -1.61 5.78 -3.89
N LEU A 222 -2.08 6.81 -3.19
CA LEU A 222 -2.67 8.01 -3.80
C LEU A 222 -3.89 7.73 -4.68
N GLY A 223 -4.56 6.58 -4.57
CA GLY A 223 -5.60 6.19 -5.53
C GLY A 223 -5.07 5.96 -6.96
N MET A 224 -3.77 5.67 -7.10
CA MET A 224 -3.07 5.16 -8.27
C MET A 224 -3.37 5.86 -9.62
N PRO A 225 -2.66 6.97 -9.94
CA PRO A 225 -2.62 7.49 -11.30
C PRO A 225 -1.92 6.48 -12.23
N ILE A 226 -2.63 5.96 -13.23
CA ILE A 226 -2.09 4.96 -14.17
C ILE A 226 -1.32 5.67 -15.28
N GLY A 227 -0.08 5.29 -15.53
CA GLY A 227 0.76 5.91 -16.57
C GLY A 227 1.20 4.96 -17.70
N VAL A 228 0.57 3.79 -17.82
CA VAL A 228 0.95 2.76 -18.81
C VAL A 228 -0.23 2.35 -19.70
N CYS A 229 0.07 1.54 -20.72
CA CYS A 229 -0.89 1.02 -21.70
C CYS A 229 -1.64 2.18 -22.38
N ARG A 230 -2.99 2.16 -22.45
CA ARG A 230 -3.75 3.24 -23.09
C ARG A 230 -3.53 4.64 -22.48
N PHE A 231 -3.01 4.71 -21.25
CA PHE A 231 -2.76 5.96 -20.54
C PHE A 231 -1.32 6.49 -20.74
N GLU A 232 -0.48 5.77 -21.49
CA GLU A 232 0.94 6.13 -21.69
C GLU A 232 1.13 7.52 -22.30
N SER A 233 0.33 7.90 -23.31
CA SER A 233 0.39 9.23 -23.93
C SER A 233 -0.20 10.34 -23.06
N GLU A 234 -0.89 9.98 -21.98
CA GLU A 234 -1.66 10.86 -21.11
C GLU A 234 -1.06 10.99 -19.70
N ARG A 235 0.07 10.31 -19.45
CA ARG A 235 0.77 10.26 -18.16
C ARG A 235 1.50 11.56 -17.83
N GLY A 236 2.03 11.62 -16.60
CA GLY A 236 2.82 12.73 -16.11
C GLY A 236 1.95 13.84 -15.54
N TRP A 237 2.60 14.79 -14.85
CA TRP A 237 1.90 15.79 -14.03
C TRP A 237 0.97 16.72 -14.83
N GLU A 238 1.38 17.10 -16.03
CA GLU A 238 0.60 17.94 -16.96
C GLU A 238 -0.37 17.14 -17.82
N GLY A 239 -0.33 15.80 -17.75
CA GLY A 239 -1.18 14.91 -18.52
C GLY A 239 -2.63 14.84 -18.01
N THR A 240 -3.52 14.34 -18.86
CA THR A 240 -4.96 14.19 -18.54
C THR A 240 -5.20 13.23 -17.38
N VAL A 241 -4.36 12.19 -17.21
CA VAL A 241 -4.42 11.27 -16.05
C VAL A 241 -4.27 12.05 -14.75
N ALA A 242 -3.22 12.88 -14.64
CA ALA A 242 -2.97 13.63 -13.42
C ALA A 242 -4.04 14.72 -13.21
N HIS A 243 -4.57 15.31 -14.29
CA HIS A 243 -5.68 16.24 -14.20
C HIS A 243 -6.94 15.58 -13.62
N GLU A 244 -7.38 14.44 -14.17
CA GLU A 244 -8.53 13.68 -13.65
C GLU A 244 -8.29 13.26 -12.18
N TRP A 245 -7.10 12.75 -11.89
CA TRP A 245 -6.70 12.37 -10.54
C TRP A 245 -6.82 13.54 -9.55
N ARG A 246 -6.31 14.73 -9.89
CA ARG A 246 -6.40 15.93 -9.03
C ARG A 246 -7.85 16.29 -8.71
N GLU A 247 -8.72 16.26 -9.71
CA GLU A 247 -10.14 16.59 -9.54
C GLU A 247 -10.87 15.58 -8.65
N ASN A 248 -10.50 14.30 -8.74
CA ASN A 248 -11.08 13.27 -7.90
C ASN A 248 -10.53 13.31 -6.46
N ILE A 249 -9.24 13.60 -6.28
CA ILE A 249 -8.60 13.72 -4.96
C ILE A 249 -9.16 14.89 -4.16
N LYS A 250 -9.42 16.04 -4.80
CA LYS A 250 -10.11 17.17 -4.16
C LYS A 250 -11.41 16.75 -3.49
N LYS A 251 -12.27 16.04 -4.24
CA LYS A 251 -13.58 15.58 -3.76
C LYS A 251 -13.48 14.49 -2.69
N LEU A 252 -12.50 13.59 -2.82
CA LEU A 252 -12.25 12.57 -1.81
C LEU A 252 -11.78 13.20 -0.49
N ALA A 253 -10.92 14.22 -0.55
CA ALA A 253 -10.40 14.91 0.62
C ALA A 253 -11.47 15.66 1.44
N GLU A 254 -12.62 15.98 0.85
CA GLU A 254 -13.80 16.52 1.56
C GLU A 254 -14.41 15.52 2.55
N GLN A 255 -14.12 14.22 2.42
CA GLN A 255 -14.63 13.18 3.32
C GLN A 255 -13.69 13.04 4.52
N SER A 256 -14.15 13.46 5.71
CA SER A 256 -13.31 13.53 6.92
C SER A 256 -12.87 12.16 7.46
N ASN A 257 -13.57 11.09 7.08
CA ASN A 257 -13.26 9.71 7.45
C ASN A 257 -12.28 9.02 6.49
N VAL A 258 -11.79 9.73 5.46
CA VAL A 258 -10.82 9.18 4.50
C VAL A 258 -9.41 9.65 4.82
N TYR A 259 -8.49 8.69 4.82
CA TYR A 259 -7.05 8.86 4.97
C TYR A 259 -6.35 8.44 3.68
N MET A 260 -5.18 9.00 3.42
CA MET A 260 -4.41 8.81 2.20
C MET A 260 -3.01 8.28 2.48
N LYS A 261 -2.65 7.18 1.83
CA LYS A 261 -1.27 6.69 1.83
C LYS A 261 -0.51 7.25 0.63
N LEU A 262 0.68 7.76 0.87
CA LEU A 262 1.44 8.61 -0.06
C LEU A 262 2.55 7.87 -0.84
N GLY A 263 2.55 6.53 -0.84
CA GLY A 263 3.54 5.70 -1.53
C GLY A 263 2.99 5.01 -2.77
N GLY A 264 3.66 3.96 -3.25
CA GLY A 264 3.22 3.16 -4.39
C GLY A 264 3.40 3.81 -5.77
N LEU A 265 3.83 5.08 -5.85
CA LEU A 265 4.16 5.76 -7.11
C LEU A 265 5.34 5.15 -7.87
N PRO A 266 6.38 4.61 -7.22
CA PRO A 266 7.45 3.89 -7.92
C PRO A 266 6.96 2.66 -8.68
N MET A 267 5.77 2.12 -8.39
CA MET A 267 5.27 0.94 -9.09
C MET A 267 5.24 1.15 -10.62
N PRO A 268 5.60 0.12 -11.41
CA PRO A 268 5.62 0.23 -12.87
C PRO A 268 4.30 0.70 -13.51
N VAL A 269 3.16 0.48 -12.84
CA VAL A 269 1.83 0.94 -13.29
C VAL A 269 1.70 2.46 -13.40
N CYS A 270 2.46 3.23 -12.60
CA CYS A 270 2.48 4.68 -12.69
C CYS A 270 3.28 5.17 -13.90
N GLY A 271 4.05 4.31 -14.56
CA GLY A 271 4.68 4.60 -15.84
C GLY A 271 5.88 5.55 -15.78
N PHE A 272 6.49 5.75 -14.61
CA PHE A 272 7.74 6.51 -14.48
C PHE A 272 8.94 5.79 -15.12
N GLY A 273 8.88 4.46 -15.23
CA GLY A 273 9.88 3.66 -15.95
C GLY A 273 11.23 3.51 -15.23
N PHE A 274 11.27 3.73 -13.92
CA PHE A 274 12.47 3.56 -13.10
C PHE A 274 13.07 2.17 -13.23
N GLU A 275 12.21 1.15 -13.25
CA GLU A 275 12.55 -0.27 -13.35
C GLU A 275 13.20 -0.66 -14.69
N LYS A 276 13.10 0.21 -15.71
CA LYS A 276 13.66 -0.01 -17.05
C LYS A 276 15.03 0.63 -17.23
N ARG A 277 15.51 1.38 -16.24
CA ARG A 277 16.78 2.11 -16.31
C ARG A 277 17.96 1.16 -16.11
N ALA A 278 19.11 1.53 -16.68
CA ALA A 278 20.36 0.79 -16.46
C ALA A 278 20.87 0.93 -15.01
N VAL A 279 20.51 2.01 -14.32
CA VAL A 279 20.83 2.31 -12.93
C VAL A 279 19.53 2.72 -12.22
N PRO A 280 19.25 2.23 -11.00
CA PRO A 280 18.08 2.63 -10.22
C PRO A 280 18.07 4.15 -9.98
N PRO A 281 16.89 4.73 -9.70
CA PRO A 281 16.81 6.15 -9.39
C PRO A 281 17.47 6.47 -8.05
N THR A 282 17.98 7.70 -7.92
CA THR A 282 18.37 8.25 -6.61
C THR A 282 17.14 8.76 -5.85
N SER A 283 17.29 9.07 -4.56
CA SER A 283 16.21 9.67 -3.77
C SER A 283 15.82 11.06 -4.26
N GLU A 284 16.73 11.78 -4.92
CA GLU A 284 16.46 13.09 -5.55
C GLU A 284 15.57 12.92 -6.77
N GLU A 285 15.91 12.00 -7.68
CA GLU A 285 15.10 11.74 -8.88
C GLU A 285 13.71 11.19 -8.52
N LEU A 286 13.63 10.33 -7.49
CA LEU A 286 12.34 9.87 -6.96
C LEU A 286 11.55 11.02 -6.35
N ALA A 287 12.19 11.85 -5.52
CA ALA A 287 11.52 12.99 -4.88
C ALA A 287 10.95 13.95 -5.94
N GLU A 288 11.73 14.30 -6.96
CA GLU A 288 11.30 15.18 -8.05
C GLU A 288 10.06 14.63 -8.78
N ALA A 289 10.05 13.34 -9.11
CA ALA A 289 8.95 12.70 -9.82
C ALA A 289 7.67 12.58 -8.97
N MET A 290 7.81 12.29 -7.67
CA MET A 290 6.67 12.04 -6.78
C MET A 290 6.12 13.29 -6.10
N ALA A 291 6.95 14.32 -5.89
CA ALA A 291 6.59 15.53 -5.15
C ALA A 291 5.29 16.19 -5.64
N PRO A 292 5.02 16.34 -6.97
CA PRO A 292 3.79 17.00 -7.41
C PRO A 292 2.52 16.29 -6.92
N TYR A 293 2.50 14.96 -6.96
CA TYR A 293 1.35 14.15 -6.51
C TYR A 293 1.23 14.16 -4.99
N ILE A 294 2.34 13.93 -4.29
CA ILE A 294 2.35 13.88 -2.81
C ILE A 294 1.98 15.24 -2.22
N ASN A 295 2.57 16.33 -2.71
CA ASN A 295 2.26 17.69 -2.24
C ASN A 295 0.79 18.03 -2.46
N PHE A 296 0.25 17.71 -3.63
CA PHE A 296 -1.16 17.95 -3.93
C PHE A 296 -2.09 17.18 -3.00
N ALA A 297 -1.77 15.92 -2.67
CA ALA A 297 -2.55 15.16 -1.69
C ALA A 297 -2.50 15.81 -0.31
N ILE A 298 -1.30 16.19 0.17
CA ILE A 298 -1.12 16.86 1.48
C ILE A 298 -1.84 18.22 1.52
N ASP A 299 -1.86 18.98 0.42
CA ASP A 299 -2.58 20.26 0.33
C ASP A 299 -4.09 20.13 0.61
N HIS A 300 -4.69 18.99 0.25
CA HIS A 300 -6.14 18.79 0.35
C HIS A 300 -6.53 17.92 1.55
N PHE A 301 -5.75 16.88 1.86
CA PHE A 301 -6.02 15.99 2.98
C PHE A 301 -5.50 16.54 4.31
N ASP A 302 -4.48 17.39 4.29
CA ASP A 302 -3.63 17.74 5.43
C ASP A 302 -2.71 16.59 5.92
N ALA A 303 -1.70 16.95 6.72
CA ALA A 303 -0.69 16.00 7.20
C ALA A 303 -1.24 14.96 8.19
N ASN A 304 -2.32 15.26 8.92
CA ASN A 304 -2.95 14.35 9.89
C ASN A 304 -3.91 13.36 9.23
N ARG A 305 -4.18 13.49 7.93
CA ARG A 305 -4.89 12.47 7.14
C ARG A 305 -4.03 11.84 6.04
N CYS A 306 -2.74 12.16 6.02
CA CYS A 306 -1.75 11.56 5.13
C CYS A 306 -0.69 10.77 5.89
N MET A 307 -0.21 9.68 5.28
CA MET A 307 0.90 8.88 5.80
C MET A 307 1.81 8.42 4.66
N PHE A 308 3.12 8.57 4.81
CA PHE A 308 4.08 7.93 3.90
C PHE A 308 4.05 6.41 4.07
N GLU A 309 4.23 5.66 2.99
CA GLU A 309 4.23 4.19 3.02
C GLU A 309 5.25 3.63 2.04
N SER A 310 5.84 2.48 2.37
CA SER A 310 6.81 1.87 1.47
C SER A 310 6.16 1.06 0.35
N ASN A 311 5.03 0.39 0.63
CA ASN A 311 4.46 -0.64 -0.24
C ASN A 311 5.44 -1.79 -0.52
N PHE A 312 6.40 -2.03 0.39
CA PHE A 312 7.42 -3.04 0.17
C PHE A 312 6.85 -4.46 0.31
N PRO A 313 7.34 -5.41 -0.51
CA PRO A 313 8.44 -5.24 -1.47
C PRO A 313 7.97 -4.75 -2.85
N VAL A 314 6.68 -4.46 -3.10
CA VAL A 314 6.21 -4.14 -4.47
C VAL A 314 6.98 -2.97 -5.10
N ASP A 315 7.25 -1.91 -4.34
CA ASP A 315 8.04 -0.76 -4.80
C ASP A 315 9.55 -1.08 -4.97
N LYS A 316 10.03 -2.20 -4.40
CA LYS A 316 11.40 -2.72 -4.58
C LYS A 316 11.73 -3.02 -6.04
N ALA A 317 10.71 -3.22 -6.87
CA ALA A 317 10.87 -3.35 -8.32
C ALA A 317 11.53 -2.12 -8.97
N SER A 318 11.46 -0.95 -8.32
CA SER A 318 11.89 0.32 -8.88
C SER A 318 12.96 1.04 -8.07
N CYS A 319 13.07 0.78 -6.76
CA CYS A 319 14.02 1.47 -5.89
C CYS A 319 14.29 0.71 -4.58
N SER A 320 15.37 1.05 -3.87
CA SER A 320 15.66 0.47 -2.55
C SER A 320 14.87 1.17 -1.45
N TYR A 321 14.68 0.48 -0.31
CA TYR A 321 13.91 1.01 0.83
C TYR A 321 14.47 2.34 1.32
N THR A 322 15.78 2.42 1.52
CA THR A 322 16.44 3.65 1.97
C THR A 322 16.30 4.79 0.98
N VAL A 323 16.42 4.52 -0.32
CA VAL A 323 16.22 5.53 -1.37
C VAL A 323 14.79 6.07 -1.34
N LEU A 324 13.78 5.20 -1.17
CA LEU A 324 12.38 5.60 -1.06
C LEU A 324 12.12 6.49 0.17
N TRP A 325 12.58 6.08 1.35
CA TRP A 325 12.38 6.87 2.57
C TRP A 325 13.19 8.18 2.57
N ASN A 326 14.36 8.21 1.93
CA ASN A 326 15.08 9.45 1.67
C ASN A 326 14.27 10.38 0.76
N ALA A 327 13.62 9.84 -0.28
CA ALA A 327 12.77 10.65 -1.16
C ALA A 327 11.61 11.29 -0.38
N PHE A 328 10.93 10.53 0.49
CA PHE A 328 9.88 11.09 1.36
C PHE A 328 10.39 12.20 2.28
N LYS A 329 11.58 12.03 2.89
CA LYS A 329 12.21 13.05 3.74
C LYS A 329 12.51 14.31 2.94
N ARG A 330 13.09 14.18 1.74
CA ARG A 330 13.35 15.31 0.83
C ARG A 330 12.07 16.06 0.48
N ILE A 331 11.02 15.36 0.05
CA ILE A 331 9.73 15.97 -0.28
C ILE A 331 9.18 16.77 0.91
N ALA A 332 9.18 16.18 2.11
CA ALA A 332 8.67 16.85 3.30
C ALA A 332 9.53 18.06 3.71
N THR A 333 10.87 17.95 3.65
CA THR A 333 11.79 19.06 3.93
C THR A 333 11.64 20.19 2.92
N GLU A 334 11.62 19.91 1.62
CA GLU A 334 11.49 20.90 0.55
C GLU A 334 10.14 21.61 0.56
N ARG A 335 9.09 20.90 0.94
CA ARG A 335 7.77 21.48 1.21
C ARG A 335 7.77 22.44 2.41
N GLY A 336 8.78 22.37 3.28
CA GLY A 336 8.87 23.16 4.51
C GLY A 336 8.04 22.61 5.65
N CYS A 337 7.82 21.29 5.71
CA CYS A 337 7.09 20.66 6.81
C CYS A 337 7.79 20.92 8.15
N GLY A 338 7.06 21.50 9.10
CA GLY A 338 7.52 21.66 10.48
C GLY A 338 7.49 20.34 11.26
N ALA A 339 8.05 20.33 12.48
CA ALA A 339 8.16 19.13 13.32
C ALA A 339 6.83 18.37 13.52
N THR A 340 5.71 19.09 13.69
CA THR A 340 4.38 18.47 13.84
C THR A 340 3.92 17.76 12.57
N GLN A 341 4.13 18.36 11.40
CA GLN A 341 3.77 17.75 10.11
C GLN A 341 4.67 16.56 9.80
N MET A 342 5.97 16.67 10.08
CA MET A 342 6.91 15.55 9.97
C MET A 342 6.46 14.39 10.87
N ALA A 343 6.15 14.66 12.15
CA ALA A 343 5.69 13.63 13.07
C ALA A 343 4.37 12.97 12.59
N ALA A 344 3.43 13.74 12.02
CA ALA A 344 2.19 13.18 11.47
C ALA A 344 2.45 12.28 10.26
N LEU A 345 3.14 12.79 9.23
CA LEU A 345 3.37 12.11 7.95
C LEU A 345 4.21 10.83 8.08
N PHE A 346 5.22 10.82 8.95
CA PHE A 346 6.13 9.70 9.13
C PHE A 346 5.66 8.66 10.15
N GLY A 347 4.56 8.91 10.88
CA GLY A 347 3.99 7.86 11.71
C GLY A 347 2.83 8.25 12.62
N GLY A 348 2.66 9.53 12.97
CA GLY A 348 1.59 10.00 13.84
C GLY A 348 0.20 9.70 13.29
N THR A 349 -0.01 9.91 11.98
CA THR A 349 -1.28 9.60 11.32
C THR A 349 -1.54 8.09 11.31
N ALA A 350 -0.54 7.27 10.97
CA ALA A 350 -0.65 5.82 11.02
C ALA A 350 -0.94 5.32 12.45
N LYS A 351 -0.22 5.84 13.44
CA LYS A 351 -0.43 5.52 14.86
C LYS A 351 -1.86 5.78 15.30
N HIS A 352 -2.42 6.92 14.88
CA HIS A 352 -3.80 7.28 15.19
C HIS A 352 -4.80 6.35 14.50
N VAL A 353 -4.68 6.18 13.18
CA VAL A 353 -5.62 5.40 12.36
C VAL A 353 -5.64 3.93 12.78
N TYR A 354 -4.48 3.33 12.98
CA TYR A 354 -4.35 1.90 13.30
C TYR A 354 -4.31 1.60 14.80
N ASN A 355 -4.42 2.60 15.68
CA ASN A 355 -4.35 2.44 17.13
C ASN A 355 -3.13 1.60 17.57
N LEU A 356 -1.93 2.12 17.29
CA LEU A 356 -0.62 1.47 17.55
C LEU A 356 0.05 1.95 18.84
#